data_AF-A0A8X6L042-F1
#
_entry.id   AF-A0A8X6L042-F1
#
_cell.length_a   1.000
_cell.length_b   1.000
_cell.length_c   1.000
_cell.angle_alpha   90.00
_cell.angle_beta   90.00
_cell.angle_gamma   90.00
#
_symmetry.space_group_name_H-M   'P 1'
#
loop_
_entity.id
_entity.type
_entity.pdbx_description
1 polymer ?
#
loop_
_entity_poly.entity_id
_entity_poly.type
_entity_poly.pdbx_seq_one_letter_code
_entity_poly.pdbx_strand_id
1 'polypeptide(L)'
;MIGHETALGNGAIKMPIRRTEVKSFALSSGMPSITIPNAFIGQLPTRLIMGMVSNNAFKGDFPKTPFNFKHYDLTYLCVLDGNQMIPSKLFQSKFDGSNCYSRCYMSLFTDLGGTIRIRTLISVSVNIRMGILCSLLI
;
A
#
# COMPACT_ATOMS: atom_id res chain seq x y z
N MET A 1 -11.17 -30.22 -8.11
CA MET A 1 -10.66 -29.54 -9.31
C MET A 1 -11.42 -30.04 -10.53
N ILE A 2 -12.75 -29.81 -10.61
CA ILE A 2 -13.65 -30.32 -11.68
C ILE A 2 -14.40 -29.16 -12.34
N GLY A 3 -14.62 -28.05 -11.62
CA GLY A 3 -15.31 -26.87 -12.14
C GLY A 3 -14.54 -26.09 -13.22
N HIS A 4 -13.19 -26.10 -13.18
CA HIS A 4 -12.39 -25.48 -14.24
C HIS A 4 -12.43 -26.30 -15.54
N GLU A 5 -12.42 -27.63 -15.44
CA GLU A 5 -12.45 -28.54 -16.58
C GLU A 5 -13.79 -28.47 -17.34
N THR A 6 -14.90 -28.49 -16.60
CA THR A 6 -16.25 -28.32 -17.18
C THR A 6 -16.46 -26.94 -17.79
N ALA A 7 -15.85 -25.88 -17.23
CA ALA A 7 -15.89 -24.54 -17.81
C ALA A 7 -15.05 -24.40 -19.10
N LEU A 8 -13.90 -25.10 -19.20
CA LEU A 8 -13.08 -25.16 -20.42
C LEU A 8 -13.78 -25.98 -21.52
N GLY A 9 -14.44 -27.08 -21.15
CA GLY A 9 -15.13 -27.95 -22.12
C GLY A 9 -16.35 -27.29 -22.78
N ASN A 10 -16.99 -26.35 -22.10
CA ASN A 10 -18.23 -25.70 -22.57
C ASN A 10 -18.02 -24.42 -23.38
N GLY A 11 -16.79 -23.89 -23.51
CA GLY A 11 -16.51 -22.71 -24.34
C GLY A 11 -15.27 -21.93 -23.94
N ALA A 12 -15.04 -20.80 -24.62
CA ALA A 12 -13.87 -19.95 -24.36
C ALA A 12 -13.91 -19.34 -22.94
N ILE A 13 -12.87 -19.57 -22.15
CA ILE A 13 -12.74 -19.02 -20.81
C ILE A 13 -12.42 -17.52 -20.87
N LYS A 14 -13.24 -16.72 -20.18
CA LYS A 14 -12.96 -15.31 -19.91
C LYS A 14 -12.14 -15.18 -18.64
N MET A 15 -10.84 -14.92 -18.79
CA MET A 15 -9.94 -14.65 -17.67
C MET A 15 -9.99 -13.16 -17.31
N PRO A 16 -10.26 -12.79 -16.04
CA PRO A 16 -10.24 -11.39 -15.63
C PRO A 16 -8.81 -10.87 -15.63
N ILE A 17 -8.52 -9.93 -16.52
CA ILE A 17 -7.24 -9.21 -16.50
C ILE A 17 -7.31 -8.17 -15.38
N ARG A 18 -6.40 -8.28 -14.41
CA ARG A 18 -6.25 -7.28 -13.34
C ARG A 18 -5.22 -6.26 -13.76
N ARG A 19 -5.62 -4.99 -13.81
CA ARG A 19 -4.69 -3.87 -14.03
C ARG A 19 -4.08 -3.46 -12.70
N THR A 20 -2.75 -3.38 -12.65
CA THR A 20 -1.99 -2.86 -11.51
C THR A 20 -1.31 -1.58 -11.95
N GLU A 21 -1.43 -0.54 -11.13
CA GLU A 21 -0.71 0.72 -11.32
C GLU A 21 0.19 0.93 -10.11
N VAL A 22 1.42 1.39 -10.39
CA VAL A 22 2.41 1.68 -9.36
C VAL A 22 2.66 3.18 -9.37
N LYS A 23 2.54 3.82 -8.20
CA LYS A 23 2.80 5.25 -8.05
C LYS A 23 3.87 5.50 -7.01
N SER A 24 4.86 6.29 -7.37
CA SER A 24 5.97 6.67 -6.49
C SER A 24 5.82 8.11 -6.00
N PHE A 25 5.91 8.35 -4.70
CA PHE A 25 5.90 9.69 -4.10
C PHE A 25 7.17 9.92 -3.29
N ALA A 26 7.86 11.05 -3.50
CA ALA A 26 9.01 11.42 -2.70
C ALA A 26 8.56 12.13 -1.42
N LEU A 27 8.93 11.57 -0.26
CA LEU A 27 8.65 12.11 1.05
C LEU A 27 9.91 12.83 1.56
N SER A 28 9.79 14.11 1.94
CA SER A 28 10.92 14.87 2.49
C SER A 28 11.16 14.54 3.97
N SER A 29 12.43 14.53 4.34
CA SER A 29 12.87 14.38 5.73
C SER A 29 12.37 15.52 6.61
N GLY A 30 11.97 15.20 7.86
CA GLY A 30 11.67 16.19 8.89
C GLY A 30 10.20 16.59 9.01
N MET A 31 9.32 16.13 8.11
CA MET A 31 7.88 16.29 8.29
C MET A 31 7.33 15.17 9.18
N PRO A 32 6.63 15.48 10.28
CA PRO A 32 6.05 14.47 11.15
C PRO A 32 4.90 13.71 10.48
N SER A 33 4.17 14.36 9.58
CA SER A 33 3.02 13.78 8.87
C SER A 33 2.96 14.27 7.44
N ILE A 34 2.65 13.38 6.52
CA ILE A 34 2.48 13.69 5.10
C ILE A 34 1.16 13.07 4.63
N THR A 35 0.35 13.89 3.97
CA THR A 35 -0.86 13.43 3.28
C THR A 35 -0.63 13.62 1.79
N ILE A 36 -0.80 12.54 1.02
CA ILE A 36 -0.71 12.53 -0.44
C ILE A 36 -2.14 12.69 -0.97
N PRO A 37 -2.54 13.90 -1.42
CA PRO A 37 -3.86 14.11 -1.98
C PRO A 37 -3.96 13.44 -3.35
N ASN A 38 -5.14 12.93 -3.69
CA ASN A 38 -5.45 12.39 -5.02
C ASN A 38 -4.40 11.37 -5.49
N ALA A 39 -3.97 10.48 -4.59
CA ALA A 39 -2.97 9.45 -4.90
C ALA A 39 -3.42 8.63 -6.12
N PHE A 40 -4.73 8.39 -6.26
CA PHE A 40 -5.34 7.78 -7.43
C PHE A 40 -6.32 8.74 -8.10
N ILE A 41 -6.27 8.81 -9.43
CA ILE A 41 -7.17 9.62 -10.26
C ILE A 41 -7.93 8.63 -11.14
N GLY A 42 -9.26 8.61 -11.06
CA GLY A 42 -10.10 7.69 -11.83
C GLY A 42 -10.49 6.44 -11.05
N GLN A 43 -10.32 5.26 -11.66
CA GLN A 43 -10.73 4.00 -11.05
C GLN A 43 -9.84 3.65 -9.85
N LEU A 44 -10.48 3.41 -8.71
CA LEU A 44 -9.77 3.05 -7.49
C LEU A 44 -9.29 1.60 -7.53
N PRO A 45 -8.09 1.32 -7.02
CA PRO A 45 -7.61 -0.03 -6.93
C PRO A 45 -8.43 -0.82 -5.90
N THR A 46 -8.69 -2.09 -6.18
CA THR A 46 -9.31 -3.01 -5.22
C THR A 46 -8.36 -3.43 -4.09
N ARG A 47 -7.06 -3.19 -4.27
CA ARG A 47 -6.00 -3.52 -3.32
C ARG A 47 -4.92 -2.45 -3.40
N LEU A 48 -4.52 -1.95 -2.24
CA LEU A 48 -3.44 -0.97 -2.10
C LEU A 48 -2.28 -1.64 -1.35
N ILE A 49 -1.08 -1.62 -1.93
CA ILE A 49 0.12 -2.18 -1.30
C ILE A 49 1.12 -1.04 -1.20
N MET A 50 1.50 -0.70 0.03
CA MET A 50 2.45 0.38 0.26
C MET A 50 3.83 -0.19 0.60
N GLY A 51 4.84 0.28 -0.11
CA GLY A 51 6.25 0.03 0.17
C GLY A 51 7.01 1.34 0.38
N MET A 52 7.89 1.36 1.37
CA MET A 52 8.76 2.50 1.67
C MET A 52 10.22 2.12 1.43
N VAL A 53 10.92 2.91 0.61
CA VAL A 53 12.31 2.66 0.21
C VAL A 53 13.12 3.95 0.26
N SER A 54 14.44 3.85 0.45
CA SER A 54 15.28 5.06 0.43
C SER A 54 15.26 5.70 -0.95
N ASN A 55 15.21 7.03 -1.02
CA ASN A 55 15.22 7.75 -2.31
C ASN A 55 16.43 7.37 -3.18
N ASN A 56 17.58 7.18 -2.56
CA ASN A 56 18.80 6.71 -3.21
C ASN A 56 18.63 5.33 -3.89
N ALA A 57 18.03 4.37 -3.18
CA ALA A 57 17.75 3.05 -3.76
C ALA A 57 16.71 3.14 -4.89
N PHE A 58 15.70 4.01 -4.74
CA PHE A 58 14.70 4.26 -5.77
C PHE A 58 15.29 4.88 -7.05
N LYS A 59 16.26 5.79 -6.90
CA LYS A 59 16.99 6.41 -8.01
C LYS A 59 18.01 5.49 -8.70
N GLY A 60 18.31 4.33 -8.13
CA GLY A 60 19.25 3.37 -8.70
C GLY A 60 20.71 3.57 -8.28
N ASP A 61 20.98 3.99 -7.04
CA ASP A 61 22.34 3.92 -6.49
C ASP A 61 22.86 2.46 -6.57
N PHE A 62 23.94 2.22 -7.32
CA PHE A 62 24.54 0.88 -7.51
C PHE A 62 24.68 0.01 -6.23
N PRO A 63 25.14 0.53 -5.08
CA PRO A 63 25.26 -0.29 -3.87
C PRO A 63 23.92 -0.54 -3.14
N LYS A 64 22.80 0.04 -3.59
CA LYS A 64 21.51 0.01 -2.88
C LYS A 64 20.42 -0.59 -3.76
N THR A 65 19.74 -1.61 -3.23
CA THR A 65 18.63 -2.26 -3.93
C THR A 65 17.27 -1.58 -3.62
N PRO A 66 16.42 -1.32 -4.63
CA PRO A 66 15.07 -0.81 -4.44
C PRO A 66 14.12 -1.84 -3.81
N PHE A 67 14.54 -3.10 -3.67
CA PHE A 67 13.74 -4.16 -3.02
C PHE A 67 13.98 -4.26 -1.50
N ASN A 68 14.78 -3.35 -0.94
CA ASN A 68 14.99 -3.26 0.51
C ASN A 68 13.97 -2.30 1.14
N PHE A 69 12.80 -2.82 1.48
CA PHE A 69 11.74 -2.06 2.15
C PHE A 69 12.09 -1.78 3.61
N LYS A 70 11.94 -0.53 4.02
CA LYS A 70 12.21 -0.08 5.40
C LYS A 70 10.97 0.60 5.97
N HIS A 71 10.74 0.43 7.26
CA HIS A 71 9.57 0.99 7.94
C HIS A 71 9.74 2.48 8.31
N TYR A 72 10.97 3.00 8.41
CA TYR A 72 11.28 4.40 8.75
C TYR A 72 10.52 4.93 9.97
N ASP A 73 10.32 4.11 10.99
CA ASP A 73 9.56 4.45 12.19
C ASP A 73 8.17 5.06 11.90
N LEU A 74 7.52 4.52 10.86
CA LEU A 74 6.13 4.78 10.54
C LEU A 74 5.27 4.51 11.77
N THR A 75 4.55 5.52 12.25
CA THR A 75 3.71 5.39 13.45
C THR A 75 2.26 5.11 13.08
N TYR A 76 1.75 5.80 12.05
CA TYR A 76 0.36 5.71 11.63
C TYR A 76 0.21 5.67 10.11
N LEU A 77 -0.74 4.84 9.65
CA LEU A 77 -1.15 4.75 8.25
C LEU A 77 -2.67 4.64 8.12
N CYS A 78 -3.23 5.45 7.23
CA CYS A 78 -4.62 5.33 6.78
C CYS A 78 -4.79 5.79 5.35
N VAL A 79 -5.81 5.23 4.71
CA VAL A 79 -6.39 5.73 3.47
C VAL A 79 -7.59 6.60 3.82
N LEU A 80 -7.72 7.75 3.18
CA LEU A 80 -8.86 8.66 3.28
C LEU A 80 -9.67 8.55 1.98
N ASP A 81 -10.92 8.10 2.06
CA ASP A 81 -11.91 8.19 0.98
C ASP A 81 -12.86 9.36 1.32
N GLY A 82 -12.61 10.53 0.72
CA GLY A 82 -13.27 11.77 1.10
C GLY A 82 -13.05 12.11 2.59
N ASN A 83 -14.12 12.05 3.38
CA ASN A 83 -14.10 12.32 4.84
C ASN A 83 -14.00 11.04 5.68
N GLN A 84 -13.91 9.85 5.08
CA GLN A 84 -13.85 8.59 5.79
C GLN A 84 -12.44 8.00 5.81
N MET A 85 -11.99 7.59 7.00
CA MET A 85 -10.72 6.87 7.17
C MET A 85 -10.94 5.36 7.00
N ILE A 86 -10.16 4.74 6.13
CA ILE A 86 -10.13 3.31 5.87
C ILE A 86 -8.71 2.80 6.19
N PRO A 87 -8.57 1.83 7.12
CA PRO A 87 -9.59 1.33 8.04
C PRO A 87 -9.94 2.35 9.14
N SER A 88 -11.15 2.24 9.73
CA SER A 88 -11.65 3.18 10.77
C SER A 88 -10.72 3.28 11.99
N LYS A 89 -10.02 2.19 12.30
CA LYS A 89 -8.91 2.21 13.27
C LYS A 89 -7.60 2.21 12.49
N LEU A 90 -6.88 3.32 12.58
CA LEU A 90 -5.53 3.52 12.04
C LEU A 90 -4.64 2.30 12.25
N PHE A 91 -3.82 2.00 11.24
CA PHE A 91 -2.71 1.08 11.43
C PHE A 91 -1.68 1.77 12.31
N GLN A 92 -1.45 1.23 13.52
CA GLN A 92 -0.51 1.78 14.48
C GLN A 92 0.68 0.83 14.56
N SER A 93 1.74 1.12 13.83
CA SER A 93 2.98 0.37 13.92
C SER A 93 3.88 1.03 14.95
N LYS A 94 4.05 0.38 16.11
CA LYS A 94 5.16 0.68 17.03
C LYS A 94 6.19 -0.41 16.85
N PHE A 95 7.40 -0.02 16.43
CA PHE A 95 8.51 -0.95 16.19
C PHE A 95 9.44 -1.11 17.42
N ASP A 96 9.03 -0.54 18.57
CA ASP A 96 9.77 -0.53 19.85
C ASP A 96 9.53 -1.80 20.68
N GLY A 97 9.63 -2.98 20.07
CA GLY A 97 9.51 -4.29 20.75
C GLY A 97 8.11 -4.69 21.25
N SER A 98 7.14 -3.77 21.31
CA SER A 98 5.73 -4.09 21.52
C SER A 98 5.13 -4.66 20.23
N ASN A 99 4.37 -5.77 20.34
CA ASN A 99 3.86 -6.59 19.23
C ASN A 99 2.74 -5.92 18.39
N CYS A 100 2.83 -4.59 18.21
CA CYS A 100 1.81 -3.71 17.64
C CYS A 100 1.77 -3.72 16.10
N TYR A 101 2.69 -4.41 15.42
CA TYR A 101 2.70 -4.56 13.95
C TYR A 101 1.86 -5.74 13.45
N SER A 102 1.40 -6.63 14.34
CA SER A 102 0.62 -7.84 14.02
C SER A 102 -0.63 -7.57 13.18
N ARG A 103 -1.33 -6.45 13.45
CA ARG A 103 -2.52 -6.05 12.68
C ARG A 103 -2.18 -5.60 11.27
N CYS A 104 -1.09 -4.86 11.08
CA CYS A 104 -0.63 -4.43 9.76
C CYS A 104 -0.20 -5.65 8.94
N TYR A 105 0.54 -6.56 9.56
CA TYR A 105 0.93 -7.83 8.95
C TYR A 105 -0.29 -8.68 8.57
N MET A 106 -1.23 -8.88 9.49
CA MET A 106 -2.46 -9.65 9.23
C MET A 106 -3.28 -9.04 8.08
N SER A 107 -3.39 -7.70 8.01
CA SER A 107 -4.11 -7.02 6.92
C SER A 107 -3.57 -7.40 5.55
N LEU A 108 -2.23 -7.48 5.40
CA LEU A 108 -1.62 -7.86 4.13
C LEU A 108 -2.11 -9.24 3.65
N PHE A 109 -2.22 -10.21 4.56
CA PHE A 109 -2.67 -11.57 4.22
C PHE A 109 -4.19 -11.68 4.07
N THR A 110 -4.97 -10.95 4.87
CA THR A 110 -6.43 -10.95 4.73
C THR A 110 -6.88 -10.26 3.45
N ASP A 111 -6.19 -9.21 3.03
CA ASP A 111 -6.48 -8.46 1.80
C ASP A 111 -6.03 -9.23 0.55
N LEU A 112 -5.19 -10.25 0.72
CA LEU A 112 -4.85 -11.23 -0.31
C LEU A 112 -6.06 -12.09 -0.71
N GLY A 113 -7.02 -12.30 0.20
CA GLY A 113 -8.27 -13.06 -0.03
C GLY A 113 -9.56 -12.24 -0.09
N GLY A 114 -9.60 -11.02 0.48
CA GLY A 114 -10.79 -10.17 0.57
C GLY A 114 -10.82 -9.01 -0.43
N THR A 115 -11.98 -8.73 -1.03
CA THR A 115 -12.19 -7.56 -1.89
C THR A 115 -12.68 -6.38 -1.03
N ILE A 116 -11.81 -5.39 -0.77
CA ILE A 116 -12.24 -4.12 -0.20
C ILE A 116 -12.79 -3.27 -1.36
N ARG A 117 -14.10 -2.97 -1.34
CA ARG A 117 -14.73 -2.05 -2.30
C ARG A 117 -14.70 -0.63 -1.75
N ILE A 118 -13.83 0.20 -2.32
CA ILE A 118 -13.75 1.65 -2.05
C ILE A 118 -14.41 2.39 -3.21
N ARG A 119 -15.16 3.47 -2.96
CA ARG A 119 -16.03 4.10 -3.98
C ARG A 119 -15.64 5.52 -4.39
N THR A 120 -14.73 6.25 -3.71
CA THR A 120 -14.29 7.59 -4.17
C THR A 120 -12.82 7.94 -3.84
N LEU A 121 -12.37 9.12 -4.30
CA LEU A 121 -10.98 9.61 -4.32
C LEU A 121 -10.19 9.28 -3.05
N ILE A 122 -9.07 8.59 -3.24
CA ILE A 122 -8.19 8.15 -2.16
C ILE A 122 -7.06 9.16 -1.95
N SER A 123 -7.00 9.72 -0.74
CA SER A 123 -5.81 10.39 -0.21
C SER A 123 -5.13 9.47 0.80
N VAL A 124 -3.81 9.37 0.76
CA VAL A 124 -3.07 8.47 1.65
C VAL A 124 -2.34 9.31 2.68
N SER A 125 -2.64 9.10 3.96
CA SER A 125 -2.00 9.83 5.06
C SER A 125 -1.06 8.91 5.85
N VAL A 126 0.17 9.38 5.99
CA VAL A 126 1.32 8.62 6.50
C VAL A 126 2.04 9.51 7.53
N ASN A 127 2.24 9.02 8.75
CA ASN A 127 2.99 9.73 9.79
C ASN A 127 4.33 9.03 10.06
N ILE A 128 5.42 9.74 9.78
CA ILE A 128 6.79 9.20 9.85
C ILE A 128 7.57 10.02 10.86
N ARG A 129 8.25 9.34 11.77
CA ARG A 129 9.02 9.96 12.83
C ARG A 129 10.53 9.94 12.54
N MET A 130 11.00 10.22 11.31
CA MET A 130 12.45 10.43 11.10
C MET A 130 12.85 11.13 9.80
N GLY A 131 14.02 11.78 9.85
CA GLY A 131 14.61 12.65 8.82
C GLY A 131 15.27 11.97 7.63
N ILE A 132 14.59 11.03 6.95
CA ILE A 132 15.13 10.39 5.73
C ILE A 132 14.19 10.63 4.54
N LEU A 133 14.77 11.02 3.40
CA LEU A 133 14.07 11.07 2.11
C LEU A 133 13.69 9.65 1.69
N CYS A 134 12.38 9.35 1.70
CA CYS A 134 11.83 8.04 1.37
C CYS A 134 10.92 8.15 0.16
N SER A 135 11.00 7.20 -0.77
CA SER A 135 10.02 7.06 -1.84
C SER A 135 8.95 6.07 -1.41
N LEU A 136 7.69 6.50 -1.49
CA LEU A 136 6.51 5.69 -1.22
C LEU A 136 6.01 5.09 -2.52
N LEU A 137 5.96 3.77 -2.60
CA LEU A 137 5.43 3.04 -3.74
C LEU A 137 4.06 2.49 -3.36
N ILE A 138 3.02 2.90 -4.08
CA ILE A 138 1.61 2.53 -3.84
C ILE A 138 1.07 1.76 -5.05
#